data_AF-A0A9D0W027-F1
#
_entry.id   AF-A0A9D0W027-F1
#
_cell.length_a   1.000
_cell.length_b   1.000
_cell.length_c   1.000
_cell.angle_alpha   90.00
_cell.angle_beta   90.00
_cell.angle_gamma   90.00
#
_symmetry.space_group_name_H-M   'P 1'
#
loop_
_entity.id
_entity.type
_entity.pdbx_description
1 polymer ?
#
loop_
_entity_poly.entity_id
_entity_poly.type
_entity_poly.pdbx_seq_one_letter_code
_entity_poly.pdbx_strand_id
1 'polypeptide(L)' 'MDNLHAVILALLQGLTEFLPISSSAHLILVPLLVDWPDQGLLFDVAV' A
#
# COMPACT_ATOMS: atom_id res chain seq x y z
N MET A 1 -6.25 -10.83 1.35
CA MET A 1 -5.21 -10.43 0.37
C MET A 1 -4.20 -11.55 0.27
N ASP A 2 -3.58 -11.74 -0.89
CA ASP A 2 -2.46 -12.69 -1.02
C ASP A 2 -1.21 -12.14 -0.30
N ASN A 3 -0.36 -13.03 0.22
CA ASN A 3 0.87 -12.67 0.94
C ASN A 3 1.81 -11.87 0.03
N LEU A 4 1.82 -12.17 -1.28
CA LEU A 4 2.60 -11.42 -2.26
C LEU A 4 2.13 -9.98 -2.38
N HIS A 5 0.81 -9.73 -2.42
CA HIS A 5 0.27 -8.37 -2.47
C HIS A 5 0.65 -7.57 -1.21
N ALA A 6 0.57 -8.19 -0.04
CA ALA A 6 0.98 -7.55 1.22
C ALA A 6 2.46 -7.15 1.21
N VAL A 7 3.35 -8.03 0.72
CA VAL A 7 4.78 -7.71 0.60
C VAL A 7 5.00 -6.55 -0.38
N ILE A 8 4.33 -6.55 -1.53
CA ILE A 8 4.45 -5.48 -2.53
C ILE A 8 3.98 -4.13 -1.96
N LEU A 9 2.82 -4.11 -1.30
CA LEU A 9 2.28 -2.89 -0.69
C LEU A 9 3.15 -2.40 0.48
N ALA A 10 3.72 -3.30 1.28
CA ALA A 10 4.63 -2.92 2.37
C ALA A 10 5.92 -2.28 1.83
N LEU A 11 6.47 -2.82 0.73
CA LEU A 11 7.61 -2.19 0.04
C LEU A 11 7.26 -0.84 -0.56
N LEU A 12 6.06 -0.71 -1.15
CA LEU A 12 5.57 0.55 -1.70
C LEU A 12 5.40 1.61 -0.60
N GLN A 13 4.80 1.26 0.54
CA GLN A 13 4.69 2.14 1.71
C GLN A 13 6.09 2.57 2.18
N GLY A 14 6.96 1.59 2.45
CA GLY A 14 8.31 1.86 2.94
C GLY A 14 9.14 2.70 1.98
N LEU A 15 8.90 2.65 0.67
CA LEU A 15 9.56 3.54 -0.30
C LEU A 15 8.93 4.93 -0.31
N THR A 16 7.60 5.01 -0.38
CA THR A 16 6.88 6.27 -0.61
C THR A 16 6.75 7.14 0.63
N GLU A 17 6.91 6.59 1.84
CA GLU A 17 6.84 7.35 3.09
C GLU A 17 8.02 8.32 3.28
N PHE A 18 9.18 7.99 2.73
CA PHE A 18 10.35 8.88 2.74
C PHE A 18 10.35 9.88 1.58
N LEU A 19 9.43 9.72 0.63
CA LEU A 19 9.25 10.64 -0.48
C LEU A 19 8.07 11.59 -0.17
N PRO A 20 8.18 12.90 -0.41
CA PRO A 20 7.09 13.86 -0.15
C PRO A 20 5.99 13.77 -1.23
N ILE A 21 5.43 12.59 -1.44
CA ILE A 21 4.47 12.26 -2.53
C ILE A 21 3.19 11.56 -2.04
N SER A 22 2.93 11.55 -0.73
CA SER A 22 1.79 10.86 -0.09
C SER A 22 1.78 9.34 -0.27
N SER A 23 2.22 8.61 0.76
CA SER A 23 2.23 7.15 0.75
C SER A 23 0.82 6.54 0.76
N SER A 24 -0.11 7.08 1.56
CA SER A 24 -1.52 6.63 1.59
C SER A 24 -2.21 6.72 0.22
N ALA A 25 -1.89 7.74 -0.60
CA ALA A 25 -2.44 7.83 -1.94
C ALA A 25 -2.01 6.65 -2.82
N HIS A 26 -0.74 6.23 -2.72
CA HIS A 26 -0.22 5.09 -3.47
C HIS A 26 -0.82 3.77 -2.97
N LEU A 27 -0.99 3.61 -1.65
CA LEU A 27 -1.63 2.45 -1.06
C LEU A 27 -3.12 2.31 -1.42
N ILE A 28 -3.82 3.39 -1.75
CA ILE A 28 -5.20 3.34 -2.24
C ILE A 28 -5.24 3.13 -3.76
N LEU A 29 -4.40 3.87 -4.50
CA LEU A 29 -4.44 3.87 -5.97
C LEU A 29 -3.93 2.56 -6.57
N VAL A 30 -2.89 1.95 -6.01
CA VAL A 30 -2.34 0.70 -6.56
C VAL A 30 -3.39 -0.42 -6.53
N PRO A 31 -4.00 -0.78 -5.38
CA PRO A 31 -5.03 -1.80 -5.34
C PRO A 31 -6.22 -1.49 -6.26
N LEU A 32 -6.62 -0.22 -6.36
CA LEU A 32 -7.71 0.21 -7.25
C LEU A 32 -7.37 -0.02 -8.73
N LEU A 33 -6.12 0.23 -9.14
CA LEU A 33 -5.70 0.10 -10.54
C LEU A 33 -5.50 -1.36 -10.98
N VAL A 34 -5.11 -2.24 -10.05
CA VAL A 34 -4.88 -3.67 -10.35
C VAL A 34 -6.00 -4.59 -9.82
N ASP A 35 -7.12 -4.02 -9.40
CA ASP A 35 -8.31 -4.71 -8.87
C ASP A 35 -7.97 -5.66 -7.69
N TRP A 36 -7.04 -5.22 -6.83
CA TRP A 36 -6.72 -5.95 -5.60
C TRP A 36 -7.70 -5.61 -4.48
N PRO A 37 -7.99 -6.58 -3.59
CA PRO A 37 -8.78 -6.32 -2.40
C PRO A 37 -8.09 -5.27 -1.53
N ASP A 38 -8.87 -4.34 -0.98
CA ASP A 38 -8.37 -3.30 -0.09
C ASP A 38 -7.73 -3.91 1.18
N GLN A 39 -6.57 -3.37 1.58
CA GLN A 39 -5.84 -3.77 2.78
C GLN A 39 -6.41 -3.20 4.08
N GLY A 40 -7.30 -2.22 3.98
CA GLY A 40 -7.84 -1.46 5.10
C GLY A 40 -6.83 -0.49 5.73
N LEU A 41 -7.35 0.50 6.44
CA LEU A 41 -6.56 1.52 7.14
C LEU A 41 -5.62 0.95 8.21
N LEU A 42 -5.87 -0.27 8.69
CA LEU A 42 -5.00 -0.93 9.68
C LEU A 42 -3.65 -1.32 9.07
N PHE A 43 -3.58 -1.55 7.76
CA PHE A 43 -2.33 -1.86 7.08
C PHE A 43 -1.39 -0.66 7.07
N ASP A 44 -1.91 0.54 6.76
CA ASP A 44 -1.16 1.80 6.76
C ASP A 44 -0.55 2.14 8.13
N VAL A 45 -1.11 1.62 9.23
CA VAL A 45 -0.59 1.82 10.60
C VAL A 45 0.35 0.69 11.03
N ALA A 46 0.22 -0.49 10.42
CA ALA A 46 1.00 -1.67 10.80
C ALA A 46 2.38 -1.74 10.12
N VAL A 47 2.54 -1.05 8.99
CA VAL A 47 3.79 -0.95 8.20
C VAL A 47 4.50 0.35 8.53
#